data_AF-A0AAW4BM25-F1
#
_entry.id   AF-A0AAW4BM25-F1
#
_cell.length_a   1.000
_cell.length_b   1.000
_cell.length_c   1.000
_cell.angle_alpha   90.00
_cell.angle_beta   90.00
_cell.angle_gamma   90.00
#
_symmetry.space_group_name_H-M   'P 1'
#
loop_
_entity.id
_entity.type
_entity.pdbx_description
1 polymer ?
#
loop_
_entity_poly.entity_id
_entity_poly.type
_entity_poly.pdbx_seq_one_letter_code
_entity_poly.pdbx_strand_id
1 'polypeptide(L)'
;LNEVMNFATNCGLILANPLTGIRAAFKKPKKENMAALAPHELPELMGAIANASIKRTTRCLLEWQLHTMTRPSEAAGARWDEIEWEEKVWTIPAERMKKRRE
;
A
#
# COMPACT_ATOMS: atom_id res chain seq x y z
N LEU A 1 -16.97 5.51 -11.10
CA LEU A 1 -18.07 6.22 -11.77
C LEU A 1 -17.61 6.98 -13.01
N ASN A 2 -16.69 7.96 -12.91
CA ASN A 2 -16.19 8.68 -14.10
C ASN A 2 -15.60 7.74 -15.18
N GLU A 3 -14.81 6.74 -14.79
CA GLU A 3 -14.27 5.74 -15.73
C GLU A 3 -15.37 4.91 -16.42
N VAL A 4 -16.47 4.63 -15.73
CA VAL A 4 -17.63 3.91 -16.30
C VAL A 4 -18.34 4.79 -17.33
N MET A 5 -18.52 6.08 -17.04
CA MET A 5 -19.13 7.03 -17.99
C MET A 5 -18.22 7.32 -19.18
N ASN A 6 -16.90 7.38 -18.98
CA ASN A 6 -15.91 7.44 -20.06
C ASN A 6 -16.04 6.21 -20.97
N PHE A 7 -16.09 5.00 -20.39
CA PHE A 7 -16.29 3.77 -21.15
C PHE A 7 -17.59 3.80 -21.95
N ALA A 8 -18.71 4.17 -21.33
CA ALA A 8 -20.02 4.25 -22.01
C ALA A 8 -20.01 5.25 -23.18
N THR A 9 -19.31 6.39 -23.01
CA THR A 9 -19.15 7.38 -24.09
C THR A 9 -18.29 6.83 -25.22
N ASN A 10 -17.16 6.20 -24.90
CA ASN A 10 -16.24 5.64 -25.88
C ASN A 10 -16.83 4.45 -26.66
N CYS A 11 -17.73 3.70 -26.03
CA CYS A 11 -18.48 2.62 -26.68
C CYS A 11 -19.75 3.11 -27.40
N GLY A 12 -20.04 4.42 -27.40
CA GLY A 12 -21.22 4.98 -28.07
C GLY A 12 -22.56 4.70 -27.39
N LEU A 13 -22.56 4.21 -26.14
CA LEU A 13 -23.78 3.95 -25.37
C LEU A 13 -24.46 5.25 -24.92
N ILE A 14 -23.67 6.32 -24.75
CA ILE A 14 -24.14 7.67 -24.44
C ILE A 14 -23.36 8.68 -25.28
N LEU A 15 -23.96 9.85 -25.54
CA LEU A 15 -23.37 10.89 -26.38
C LEU A 15 -22.24 11.66 -25.68
N ALA A 16 -22.28 11.78 -24.36
CA ALA A 16 -21.29 12.51 -23.58
C ALA A 16 -21.26 12.05 -22.12
N ASN A 17 -20.09 12.17 -21.48
CA ASN A 17 -19.93 11.90 -20.05
C ASN A 17 -20.40 13.12 -19.22
N PRO A 18 -21.52 13.03 -18.46
CA PRO A 18 -22.04 14.13 -17.65
C PRO A 18 -21.19 14.43 -16.42
N LEU A 19 -20.24 13.56 -16.07
CA LEU A 19 -19.32 13.73 -14.95
C LEU A 19 -18.00 14.39 -15.37
N THR A 20 -17.88 14.79 -16.63
CA THR A 20 -16.70 15.51 -17.13
C THR A 20 -16.48 16.76 -16.31
N GLY A 21 -15.30 16.91 -15.72
CA GLY A 21 -14.96 18.08 -14.90
C GLY A 21 -15.62 18.14 -13.52
N ILE A 22 -16.37 17.10 -13.09
CA ILE A 22 -17.08 17.11 -11.79
C ILE A 22 -16.16 17.38 -10.59
N ARG A 23 -14.86 17.06 -10.71
CA ARG A 23 -13.85 17.38 -9.68
C ARG A 23 -13.73 18.88 -9.39
N ALA A 24 -14.05 19.77 -10.34
CA ALA A 24 -14.02 21.21 -10.15
C ALA A 24 -15.17 21.72 -9.27
N ALA A 25 -16.28 20.96 -9.18
CA ALA A 25 -17.41 21.31 -8.31
C ALA A 25 -17.12 21.07 -6.82
N PHE A 26 -16.10 20.27 -6.51
CA PHE A 26 -15.73 19.94 -5.14
C PHE A 26 -14.48 20.69 -4.70
N LYS A 27 -14.51 21.20 -3.46
CA LYS A 27 -13.30 21.75 -2.83
C LYS A 27 -12.27 20.65 -2.67
N LYS A 28 -11.07 20.85 -3.23
CA LYS A 28 -9.96 19.91 -3.03
C LYS A 28 -9.67 19.77 -1.53
N PRO A 29 -9.63 18.56 -0.98
CA PRO A 29 -9.21 18.37 0.40
C PRO A 29 -7.78 18.88 0.56
N LYS A 30 -7.48 19.50 1.71
CA LYS A 30 -6.10 19.83 2.06
C LYS A 30 -5.36 18.51 2.27
N LYS A 31 -4.27 18.32 1.54
CA LYS A 31 -3.42 17.15 1.69
C LYS A 31 -2.56 17.34 2.93
N GLU A 32 -2.75 16.48 3.92
CA GLU A 32 -1.85 16.35 5.07
C GLU A 32 -1.05 15.06 4.90
N ASN A 33 0.26 15.13 5.09
CA ASN A 33 1.11 13.95 5.07
C ASN A 33 1.05 13.28 6.45
N MET A 34 1.15 11.96 6.49
CA MET A 34 1.29 11.25 7.75
C MET A 34 2.66 11.57 8.36
N ALA A 35 2.69 11.88 9.65
CA ALA A 35 3.94 12.11 10.37
C ALA A 35 4.81 10.84 10.33
N ALA A 36 6.09 11.02 10.00
CA ALA A 36 7.06 9.95 10.10
C ALA A 36 7.58 9.86 11.54
N LEU A 37 7.82 8.64 12.01
CA LEU A 37 8.46 8.39 13.29
C LEU A 37 9.90 8.93 13.26
N ALA A 38 10.28 9.75 14.24
CA ALA A 38 11.66 10.19 14.37
C ALA A 38 12.55 9.03 14.85
N PRO A 39 13.84 8.98 14.47
CA PRO A 39 14.71 7.85 14.84
C PRO A 39 14.82 7.59 16.34
N HIS A 40 14.72 8.64 17.17
CA HIS A 40 14.80 8.54 18.63
C HIS A 40 13.53 7.98 19.28
N GLU A 41 12.39 7.94 18.57
CA GLU A 41 11.13 7.37 19.03
C GLU A 41 11.05 5.86 18.73
N LEU A 42 11.94 5.35 17.87
CA LEU A 42 11.95 3.93 17.49
C LEU A 42 12.13 2.98 18.69
N PRO A 43 13.00 3.24 19.69
CA PRO A 43 13.12 2.37 20.85
C PRO A 43 11.81 2.23 21.63
N GLU A 44 11.04 3.31 21.77
CA GLU A 44 9.73 3.30 22.44
C GLU A 44 8.74 2.44 21.65
N LEU A 45 8.67 2.63 20.33
CA LEU A 45 7.81 1.83 19.46
C LEU A 45 8.15 0.33 19.55
N MET A 46 9.44 -0.02 19.49
CA MET A 46 9.88 -1.42 19.59
C MET A 46 9.52 -2.03 20.95
N GLY A 47 9.67 -1.26 22.04
CA GLY A 47 9.23 -1.66 23.37
C GLY A 47 7.71 -1.89 23.43
N ALA A 48 6.91 -1.01 22.82
CA ALA A 48 5.45 -1.16 22.76
C ALA A 48 5.04 -2.41 21.98
N ILE A 49 5.65 -2.66 20.80
CA ILE A 49 5.39 -3.86 19.98
C ILE A 49 5.75 -5.14 20.75
N ALA A 50 6.87 -5.16 21.45
CA ALA A 50 7.33 -6.31 22.23
C ALA A 50 6.41 -6.64 23.42
N ASN A 51 5.74 -5.64 24.00
CA ASN A 51 4.85 -5.82 25.15
C ASN A 51 3.35 -5.88 24.78
N ALA A 52 3.01 -5.59 23.52
CA ALA A 52 1.63 -5.62 23.06
C ALA A 52 1.02 -7.02 23.13
N SER A 53 -0.21 -7.10 23.65
CA SER A 53 -1.05 -8.30 23.64
C SER A 53 -1.68 -8.49 22.25
N ILE A 54 -0.85 -8.90 21.30
CA ILE A 54 -1.23 -9.15 19.91
C ILE A 54 -0.75 -10.54 19.46
N LYS A 55 -1.34 -11.04 18.37
CA LYS A 55 -0.89 -12.31 17.78
C LYS A 55 0.58 -12.19 17.38
N ARG A 56 1.34 -13.27 17.58
CA ARG A 56 2.76 -13.35 17.18
C ARG A 56 2.96 -13.02 15.70
N THR A 57 2.04 -13.45 14.84
CA THR A 57 2.06 -13.14 13.40
C THR A 57 1.98 -11.64 13.12
N THR A 58 1.11 -10.91 13.83
CA THR A 58 1.01 -9.45 13.72
C THR A 58 2.29 -8.77 14.17
N ARG A 59 2.89 -9.24 15.27
CA ARG A 59 4.17 -8.73 15.76
C ARG A 59 5.29 -8.90 14.72
N CYS A 60 5.49 -10.12 14.23
CA CYS A 60 6.50 -10.41 13.21
C CYS A 60 6.27 -9.60 11.93
N LEU A 61 5.01 -9.37 11.54
CA LEU A 61 4.68 -8.55 10.37
C LEU A 61 5.07 -7.07 10.56
N LEU A 62 4.87 -6.51 11.75
CA LEU A 62 5.29 -5.13 12.06
C LEU A 62 6.82 -5.00 11.99
N GLU A 63 7.54 -5.93 12.60
CA GLU A 63 9.00 -5.99 12.56
C GLU A 63 9.51 -6.17 11.12
N TRP A 64 8.90 -7.06 10.35
CA TRP A 64 9.22 -7.29 8.94
C TRP A 64 9.00 -6.04 8.08
N GLN A 65 7.92 -5.30 8.30
CA GLN A 65 7.67 -4.05 7.59
C GLN A 65 8.68 -2.96 7.97
N LEU A 66 9.12 -2.90 9.23
CA LEU A 66 10.17 -1.98 9.66
C LEU A 66 11.53 -2.30 9.01
N HIS A 67 11.83 -3.58 8.77
CA HIS A 67 13.07 -3.99 8.09
C HIS A 67 13.05 -3.78 6.58
N THR A 68 11.89 -4.00 5.95
CA THR A 68 11.79 -4.05 4.47
C THR A 68 11.21 -2.78 3.86
N MET A 69 10.51 -1.96 4.66
CA MET A 69 9.77 -0.77 4.21
C MET A 69 8.78 -1.05 3.05
N THR A 70 8.37 -2.31 2.89
CA THR A 70 7.40 -2.72 1.87
C THR A 70 5.99 -2.33 2.26
N ARG A 71 5.07 -2.28 1.29
CA ARG A 71 3.69 -1.93 1.60
C ARG A 71 3.04 -3.00 2.49
N PRO A 72 2.08 -2.63 3.35
CA PRO A 72 1.43 -3.61 4.23
C PRO A 72 0.85 -4.83 3.51
N SER A 73 0.26 -4.63 2.31
CA SER A 73 -0.29 -5.73 1.51
C SER A 73 0.77 -6.65 0.89
N GLU A 74 1.97 -6.12 0.61
CA GLU A 74 3.09 -6.90 0.08
C GLU A 74 3.70 -7.74 1.21
N ALA A 75 4.02 -7.11 2.34
CA ALA A 75 4.52 -7.76 3.55
C ALA A 75 3.58 -8.85 4.08
N ALA A 76 2.28 -8.55 4.21
CA ALA A 76 1.31 -9.51 4.72
C ALA A 76 1.12 -10.74 3.82
N GLY A 77 1.48 -10.62 2.55
CA GLY A 77 1.42 -11.72 1.60
C GLY A 77 2.76 -12.38 1.33
N ALA A 78 3.84 -12.06 2.04
CA ALA A 78 5.16 -12.66 1.79
C ALA A 78 5.09 -14.19 1.80
N ARG A 79 5.80 -14.84 0.88
CA ARG A 79 5.85 -16.30 0.79
C ARG A 79 7.25 -16.83 1.00
N TRP A 80 7.35 -18.09 1.42
CA TRP A 80 8.63 -18.72 1.70
C TRP A 80 9.48 -18.95 0.44
N ASP A 81 8.85 -19.16 -0.71
CA ASP A 81 9.49 -19.32 -2.02
C ASP A 81 10.02 -18.00 -2.61
N GLU A 82 9.72 -16.86 -1.97
CA GLU A 82 10.23 -15.54 -2.35
C GLU A 82 11.53 -15.17 -1.63
N ILE A 83 11.97 -15.97 -0.65
CA ILE A 83 13.12 -15.69 0.22
C ILE A 83 14.28 -16.59 -0.18
N GLU A 84 15.35 -15.97 -0.66
CA GLU A 84 16.66 -16.61 -0.79
C GLU A 84 17.40 -16.51 0.55
N TRP A 85 17.56 -17.65 1.22
CA TRP A 85 18.03 -17.69 2.60
C TRP A 85 19.53 -17.49 2.74
N GLU A 86 20.31 -17.92 1.74
CA GLU A 86 21.76 -17.74 1.73
C GLU A 86 22.12 -16.27 1.54
N GLU A 87 21.52 -15.64 0.53
CA GLU A 87 21.73 -14.22 0.22
C GLU A 87 20.94 -13.28 1.14
N LYS A 88 19.99 -13.82 1.93
CA LYS A 88 19.07 -13.07 2.79
C LYS A 88 18.28 -12.01 2.03
N VAL A 89 17.89 -12.35 0.81
CA VAL A 89 17.14 -11.48 -0.09
C VAL A 89 15.71 -11.98 -0.19
N TRP A 90 14.75 -11.09 0.04
CA TRP A 90 13.34 -11.31 -0.27
C TRP A 90 12.97 -10.57 -1.55
N THR A 91 12.49 -11.29 -2.56
CA THR A 91 12.10 -10.72 -3.85
C THR A 91 10.60 -10.94 -4.10
N ILE A 92 9.85 -9.85 -4.21
CA ILE A 92 8.43 -9.92 -4.56
C ILE A 92 8.31 -10.10 -6.08
N PRO A 93 7.69 -11.18 -6.57
CA PRO A 93 7.60 -11.46 -8.01
C PRO A 93 6.66 -10.47 -8.72
N ALA A 94 6.97 -10.17 -9.98
CA ALA A 94 6.31 -9.12 -10.76
C ALA A 94 4.80 -9.33 -10.91
N GLU A 95 4.35 -10.59 -10.97
CA GLU A 95 2.94 -10.97 -11.09
C GLU A 95 2.10 -10.50 -9.88
N ARG A 96 2.75 -10.30 -8.73
CA ARG A 96 2.11 -9.87 -7.49
C ARG A 96 2.20 -8.35 -7.26
N MET A 97 2.99 -7.63 -8.04
CA MET A 97 3.15 -6.19 -7.87
C MET A 97 1.95 -5.42 -8.44
N LYS A 98 1.46 -4.43 -7.68
CA LYS A 98 0.30 -3.61 -8.04
C LYS A 98 0.47 -2.83 -9.36
N LYS A 99 1.71 -2.58 -9.78
CA LYS A 99 2.02 -2.10 -11.12
C LYS A 99 2.72 -3.24 -11.86
N ARG A 100 2.07 -3.78 -12.89
CA ARG A 100 2.75 -4.48 -13.98
C ARG A 100 3.63 -3.45 -14.68
N ARG A 101 4.86 -3.25 -14.22
CA ARG A 101 5.87 -2.47 -14.92
C ARG A 101 7.20 -3.22 -14.75
N GLU A 102 7.72 -3.63 -15.90
CA GLU A 102 9.17 -3.73 -16.13
C GLU A 102 9.85 -2.38 -15.80
#